data_AF-A0A101HJQ3-F1
#
_entry.id   AF-A0A101HJQ3-F1
#
_cell.length_a   1.000
_cell.length_b   1.000
_cell.length_c   1.000
_cell.angle_alpha   90.00
_cell.angle_beta   90.00
_cell.angle_gamma   90.00
#
_symmetry.space_group_name_H-M   'P 1'
#
loop_
_entity.id
_entity.type
_entity.pdbx_description
1 polymer ?
#
loop_
_entity_poly.entity_id
_entity_poly.type
_entity_poly.pdbx_seq_one_letter_code
_entity_poly.pdbx_strand_id
1 'polypeptide(L)'
;MENSSTPTLEALQQELEKLRAKTTRLEKSRKDQLSIAIVSGDMDRILAAMIISLAAAAMDSKVKLFFSFWSLSALRDPKKKAKGKNFIAKMFGMMLPKGRNKLKLSNM
;
A
#
# COMPACT_ATOMS: atom_id res chain seq x y z
N MET A 1 -26.23 -42.91 30.13
CA MET A 1 -25.29 -41.78 29.95
C MET A 1 -25.21 -41.51 28.47
N GLU A 2 -26.02 -40.59 27.94
CA GLU A 2 -25.82 -40.01 26.62
C GLU A 2 -26.60 -38.71 26.57
N ASN A 3 -25.92 -37.63 26.96
CA ASN A 3 -26.46 -36.28 26.88
C ASN A 3 -26.05 -35.73 25.50
N SER A 4 -26.70 -36.23 24.45
CA SER A 4 -26.49 -35.72 23.09
C SER A 4 -27.48 -34.59 22.83
N SER A 5 -27.11 -33.39 23.28
CA SER A 5 -27.78 -32.13 22.93
C SER A 5 -27.54 -31.85 21.44
N THR A 6 -28.22 -32.56 20.54
CA THR A 6 -28.26 -32.20 19.12
C THR A 6 -28.84 -30.79 19.03
N PRO A 7 -28.07 -29.79 18.56
CA PRO A 7 -28.60 -28.44 18.44
C PRO A 7 -29.79 -28.48 17.48
N THR A 8 -30.91 -27.91 17.91
CA THR A 8 -32.11 -27.78 17.08
C THR A 8 -31.77 -27.03 15.79
N LEU A 9 -32.37 -27.41 14.67
CA LEU A 9 -32.12 -26.80 13.36
C LEU A 9 -32.28 -25.27 13.40
N GLU A 10 -33.22 -24.79 14.21
CA GLU A 10 -33.49 -23.37 14.48
C GLU A 10 -32.34 -22.67 15.22
N ALA A 11 -31.72 -23.34 16.19
CA ALA A 11 -30.59 -22.80 16.93
C ALA A 11 -29.35 -22.61 16.03
N LEU A 12 -29.11 -23.57 15.12
CA LEU A 12 -28.04 -23.48 14.12
C LEU A 12 -28.29 -22.34 13.11
N GLN A 13 -29.54 -22.14 12.68
CA GLN A 13 -29.91 -21.02 11.80
C GLN A 13 -29.64 -19.67 12.48
N GLN A 14 -30.03 -19.51 13.74
CA GLN A 14 -29.75 -18.29 14.51
C GLN A 14 -28.26 -18.03 14.70
N GLU A 15 -27.46 -19.08 14.93
CA GLU A 15 -26.00 -18.94 15.06
C GLU A 15 -25.34 -18.54 13.74
N LEU A 16 -25.78 -19.13 12.62
CA LEU A 16 -25.33 -18.74 11.28
C LEU A 16 -25.67 -17.29 10.95
N GLU A 17 -26.88 -16.82 11.29
CA GLU A 17 -27.25 -15.42 11.09
C GLU A 17 -26.40 -14.47 11.94
N LYS A 18 -26.16 -14.80 13.22
CA LYS A 18 -25.27 -14.01 14.08
C LYS A 18 -23.84 -13.96 13.55
N LEU A 19 -23.31 -15.09 13.07
CA LEU A 19 -21.99 -15.16 12.45
C LEU A 19 -21.94 -14.32 11.18
N ARG A 20 -22.94 -14.45 10.28
CA ARG A 20 -23.04 -13.63 9.06
C ARG A 20 -23.10 -12.14 9.37
N ALA A 21 -23.87 -11.74 10.39
CA ALA A 21 -23.95 -10.35 10.82
C ALA A 21 -22.60 -9.84 11.35
N LYS A 22 -21.89 -10.66 12.14
CA LYS A 22 -20.55 -10.33 12.64
C LYS A 22 -19.52 -10.22 11.52
N THR A 23 -19.53 -11.15 10.56
CA THR A 23 -18.64 -11.13 9.39
C THR A 23 -18.90 -9.91 8.52
N THR A 24 -20.15 -9.61 8.20
CA THR A 24 -20.53 -8.41 7.43
C THR A 24 -20.07 -7.12 8.12
N ARG A 25 -20.19 -7.05 9.46
CA ARG A 25 -19.71 -5.91 10.24
C ARG A 25 -18.20 -5.76 10.18
N LEU A 26 -17.46 -6.87 10.29
CA LEU A 26 -15.99 -6.88 10.19
C LEU A 26 -15.53 -6.48 8.79
N GLU A 27 -16.16 -7.00 7.74
CA GLU A 27 -15.90 -6.60 6.35
C GLU A 27 -16.11 -5.10 6.14
N LYS A 28 -17.19 -4.52 6.69
CA LYS A 28 -17.46 -3.08 6.62
C LYS A 28 -16.57 -2.24 7.55
N SER A 29 -15.93 -2.86 8.55
CA SER A 29 -14.99 -2.20 9.46
C SER A 29 -13.61 -2.01 8.83
N ARG A 30 -13.28 -2.69 7.72
CA ARG A 30 -12.00 -2.56 6.97
C ARG A 30 -11.88 -1.23 6.20
N LYS A 31 -12.41 -0.13 6.73
CA LYS A 31 -12.47 1.19 6.08
C LYS A 31 -11.22 2.04 6.27
N ASP A 32 -10.32 1.65 7.17
CA ASP A 32 -9.14 2.44 7.46
C ASP A 32 -8.26 2.55 6.21
N GLN A 33 -8.02 3.79 5.79
CA GLN A 33 -7.26 4.10 4.58
C GLN A 33 -6.16 5.10 4.90
N LEU A 34 -4.92 4.72 4.59
CA LEU A 34 -3.77 5.62 4.64
C LEU A 34 -3.50 6.15 3.23
N SER A 35 -3.45 7.46 3.07
CA SER A 35 -3.09 8.10 1.80
C SER A 35 -1.89 9.02 2.00
N ILE A 36 -0.81 8.80 1.27
CA ILE A 36 0.43 9.59 1.39
C ILE A 36 0.81 10.16 0.03
N ALA A 37 1.02 11.48 -0.03
CA ALA A 37 1.65 12.14 -1.15
C ALA A 37 3.17 12.19 -0.93
N ILE A 38 3.92 11.55 -1.83
CA ILE A 38 5.38 11.47 -1.78
C ILE A 38 5.91 12.38 -2.89
N VAL A 39 6.53 13.50 -2.48
CA VAL A 39 7.01 14.54 -3.40
C VAL A 39 8.54 14.66 -3.37
N SER A 40 9.15 14.43 -2.20
CA SER A 40 10.61 14.42 -2.06
C SER A 40 11.25 13.23 -2.78
N GLY A 41 12.42 13.46 -3.38
CA GLY A 41 13.27 12.45 -3.98
C GLY A 41 14.34 11.90 -3.04
N ASP A 42 14.29 12.23 -1.75
CA ASP A 42 15.30 11.82 -0.78
C ASP A 42 15.02 10.40 -0.29
N MET A 43 16.08 9.59 -0.21
CA MET A 43 16.00 8.16 0.07
C MET A 43 15.38 7.88 1.46
N ASP A 44 15.79 8.63 2.47
CA ASP A 44 15.33 8.51 3.86
C ASP A 44 13.85 8.86 4.00
N ARG A 45 13.39 9.94 3.36
CA ARG A 45 11.98 10.35 3.39
C ARG A 45 11.08 9.35 2.66
N ILE A 46 11.53 8.84 1.51
CA ILE A 46 10.83 7.79 0.77
C ILE A 46 10.78 6.50 1.59
N LEU A 47 11.90 6.11 2.22
CA LEU A 47 11.96 4.92 3.05
C LEU A 47 11.03 5.01 4.26
N ALA A 48 11.01 6.15 4.95
CA ALA A 48 10.08 6.39 6.06
C ALA A 48 8.62 6.25 5.62
N ALA A 49 8.26 6.83 4.47
CA ALA A 49 6.91 6.69 3.91
C ALA A 49 6.58 5.22 3.58
N MET A 50 7.53 4.44 3.04
CA MET A 50 7.34 3.01 2.77
C MET A 50 7.15 2.20 4.05
N ILE A 51 7.90 2.48 5.13
CA ILE A 51 7.78 1.76 6.41
C ILE A 51 6.40 2.01 7.04
N ILE A 52 5.96 3.27 7.08
CA ILE A 52 4.63 3.63 7.61
C ILE A 52 3.53 2.97 6.78
N SER A 53 3.70 2.96 5.46
CA SER A 53 2.80 2.28 4.53
C SER A 53 2.73 0.79 4.78
N LEU A 54 3.87 0.13 4.99
CA LEU A 54 3.93 -1.30 5.27
C LEU A 54 3.26 -1.63 6.60
N ALA A 55 3.48 -0.82 7.64
CA ALA A 55 2.83 -0.99 8.94
C ALA A 55 1.30 -0.85 8.81
N ALA A 56 0.82 0.16 8.09
CA ALA A 56 -0.61 0.33 7.84
C ALA A 56 -1.21 -0.85 7.05
N ALA A 57 -0.52 -1.32 6.00
CA ALA A 57 -0.95 -2.48 5.24
C ALA A 57 -0.98 -3.77 6.09
N ALA A 58 -0.02 -3.95 7.00
CA ALA A 58 0.01 -5.07 7.94
C ALA A 58 -1.13 -5.01 8.98
N MET A 59 -1.62 -3.80 9.30
CA MET A 59 -2.81 -3.56 10.13
C MET A 59 -4.12 -3.58 9.33
N ASP A 60 -4.10 -4.16 8.12
CA ASP A 60 -5.26 -4.31 7.24
C ASP A 60 -5.87 -2.99 6.73
N SER A 61 -5.12 -1.88 6.83
CA SER A 61 -5.51 -0.59 6.27
C SER A 61 -5.19 -0.53 4.77
N LYS A 62 -6.11 0.05 4.00
CA LYS A 62 -5.90 0.28 2.56
C LYS A 62 -4.91 1.41 2.35
N VAL A 63 -3.77 1.14 1.71
CA VAL A 63 -2.74 2.16 1.47
C VAL A 63 -2.80 2.69 0.03
N LYS A 64 -2.76 4.01 -0.12
CA LYS A 64 -2.66 4.71 -1.39
C LYS A 64 -1.46 5.66 -1.38
N LEU A 65 -0.51 5.41 -2.28
CA LEU A 65 0.70 6.22 -2.41
C LEU A 65 0.67 7.01 -3.71
N PHE A 66 0.74 8.31 -3.60
CA PHE A 66 0.80 9.21 -4.74
C PHE A 66 2.22 9.76 -4.90
N PHE A 67 2.94 9.24 -5.89
CA PHE A 67 4.28 9.71 -6.23
C PHE A 67 4.20 10.83 -7.26
N SER A 68 4.84 11.96 -6.96
CA SER A 68 4.95 13.09 -7.88
C SER A 68 6.31 13.77 -7.82
N PHE A 69 6.60 14.61 -8.83
CA PHE A 69 7.84 15.39 -8.96
C PHE A 69 9.10 14.52 -8.83
N TRP A 70 9.98 14.86 -7.89
CA TRP A 70 11.30 14.27 -7.72
C TRP A 70 11.23 12.80 -7.28
N SER A 71 10.18 12.43 -6.54
CA SER A 71 9.95 11.06 -6.05
C SER A 71 9.76 10.04 -7.18
N LEU A 72 9.33 10.46 -8.37
CA LEU A 72 9.16 9.58 -9.54
C LEU A 72 10.47 8.88 -9.93
N SER A 73 11.61 9.51 -9.61
CA SER A 73 12.94 8.93 -9.83
C SER A 73 13.15 7.63 -9.06
N ALA A 74 12.45 7.44 -7.92
CA ALA A 74 12.50 6.23 -7.12
C ALA A 74 11.81 5.04 -7.80
N LEU A 75 10.75 5.29 -8.57
CA LEU A 75 9.96 4.29 -9.30
C LEU A 75 10.55 3.94 -10.67
N ARG A 76 11.66 4.57 -11.06
CA ARG A 76 12.26 4.38 -12.38
C ARG A 76 12.88 2.99 -12.50
N ASP A 77 12.33 2.19 -13.39
CA ASP A 77 12.87 0.87 -13.74
C ASP A 77 14.14 0.99 -14.61
N PRO A 78 15.30 0.46 -14.17
CA PRO A 78 16.54 0.51 -14.93
C PRO A 78 16.49 -0.31 -16.24
N LYS A 79 15.60 -1.30 -16.34
CA LYS A 79 15.45 -2.14 -17.55
C LYS A 79 14.62 -1.45 -18.63
N LYS A 80 13.79 -0.46 -18.25
CA LYS A 80 12.86 0.22 -19.17
C LYS A 80 13.54 1.40 -19.88
N LYS A 81 13.54 1.36 -21.22
CA LYS A 81 13.97 2.48 -22.07
C LYS A 81 12.77 3.03 -22.84
N ALA A 82 12.37 4.25 -22.53
CA ALA A 82 11.31 4.93 -23.29
C ALA A 82 11.87 5.48 -24.62
N LYS A 83 11.16 5.17 -25.73
CA LYS A 83 11.42 5.70 -27.07
C LYS A 83 10.74 7.08 -27.23
N GLY A 84 11.16 7.87 -28.23
CA GLY A 84 10.50 9.14 -28.57
C GLY A 84 10.81 10.33 -27.65
N LYS A 85 11.93 10.33 -26.93
CA LYS A 85 12.33 11.47 -26.08
C LYS A 85 12.92 12.60 -26.92
N ASN A 86 12.41 13.82 -26.75
CA ASN A 86 13.05 15.03 -27.25
C ASN A 86 14.37 15.32 -26.50
N PHE A 87 15.16 16.27 -27.00
CA PHE A 87 16.46 16.63 -26.43
C PHE A 87 16.38 16.95 -24.93
N ILE A 88 15.40 17.75 -24.53
CA ILE A 88 15.17 18.16 -23.13
C ILE A 88 14.84 16.94 -22.25
N ALA A 89 13.90 16.08 -22.66
CA ALA A 89 13.54 14.88 -21.90
C ALA A 89 14.71 13.88 -21.78
N LYS A 90 15.61 13.85 -22.78
CA LYS A 90 16.83 13.05 -22.73
C LYS A 90 17.80 13.61 -21.69
N MET A 91 17.97 14.94 -21.64
CA MET A 91 18.81 15.62 -20.65
C MET A 91 18.30 15.40 -19.22
N PHE A 92 17.01 15.65 -18.96
CA PHE A 92 16.39 15.35 -17.65
C PHE A 92 16.53 13.88 -17.27
N GLY A 93 16.38 12.97 -18.25
CA GLY A 93 16.56 11.53 -18.04
C GLY A 93 18.00 11.12 -17.67
N MET A 94 19.00 11.94 -17.96
CA MET A 94 20.39 11.72 -17.56
C MET A 94 20.73 12.38 -16.21
N MET A 95 20.18 13.57 -15.94
CA MET A 95 20.40 14.33 -14.70
C MET A 95 19.70 13.71 -13.48
N LEU A 96 18.49 13.17 -13.66
CA LEU A 96 17.72 12.59 -12.57
C LEU A 96 18.23 11.19 -12.16
N PRO A 97 18.11 10.82 -10.86
CA PRO A 97 18.42 9.49 -10.39
C PRO A 97 17.74 8.38 -11.22
N LYS A 98 18.47 7.29 -11.44
CA LYS A 98 18.00 6.13 -12.21
C LYS A 98 17.56 5.02 -11.28
N GLY A 99 16.51 5.27 -10.50
CA GLY A 99 15.91 4.30 -9.58
C GLY A 99 16.36 4.48 -8.13
N ARG A 100 15.76 3.69 -7.24
CA ARG A 100 15.94 3.78 -5.77
C ARG A 100 17.38 3.73 -5.27
N ASN A 101 18.27 2.99 -5.93
CA ASN A 101 19.67 2.83 -5.49
C ASN A 101 20.56 4.05 -5.79
N LYS A 102 20.00 5.09 -6.43
CA LYS A 102 20.72 6.32 -6.81
C LYS A 102 20.13 7.57 -6.15
N LEU A 103 19.19 7.40 -5.21
CA LEU A 103 18.63 8.49 -4.43
C LEU A 103 19.65 8.96 -3.39
N LYS A 104 19.61 10.26 -3.08
CA LYS A 104 20.47 10.88 -2.06
C LYS A 104 19.73 10.95 -0.71
N LEU A 105 20.46 11.08 0.39
CA LEU A 105 19.88 11.38 1.71
C LEU A 105 19.49 12.87 1.79
N SER A 106 18.44 13.18 2.55
CA SER A 106 17.88 14.53 2.62
C SER A 106 18.81 15.55 3.28
N ASN A 107 19.51 15.14 4.34
CA ASN A 107 20.59 15.87 4.99
C ASN A 107 21.66 14.85 5.41
N MET A 108 22.88 15.06 4.93
CA MET A 108 24.10 14.46 5.49
C MET A 108 24.85 15.53 6.26
#